data_AF-I9KYU8-F1
#
_entry.id   AF-I9KYU8-F1
#
_cell.length_a   1.000
_cell.length_b   1.000
_cell.length_c   1.000
_cell.angle_alpha   90.00
_cell.angle_beta   90.00
_cell.angle_gamma   90.00
#
_symmetry.space_group_name_H-M   'P 1'
#
loop_
_entity.id
_entity.type
_entity.pdbx_description
1 polymer ?
#
loop_
_entity_poly.entity_id
_entity_poly.type
_entity_poly.pdbx_seq_one_letter_code
_entity_poly.pdbx_strand_id
1 'polypeptide(L)'
;MQYSNPRACNGCGLKTQCARGNFRRITRWEGEAVLDRMAIRLAARPGILDIRRETVEHPFGSTKQWMNQGAFLMRGLDKVRAEFSLTALAYNLRRAINLVGVQGLIRAVQT
;
A
#
# COMPACT_ATOMS: atom_id res chain seq x y z
N MET A 1 -19.84 -6.72 10.10
CA MET A 1 -21.00 -6.60 11.01
C MET A 1 -21.92 -5.49 10.53
N GLN A 2 -23.22 -5.78 10.42
CA GLN A 2 -24.22 -4.78 10.02
C GLN A 2 -25.03 -4.38 11.26
N TYR A 3 -25.05 -3.09 11.56
CA TYR A 3 -25.74 -2.52 12.71
C TYR A 3 -26.85 -1.58 12.25
N SER A 4 -28.01 -1.67 12.88
CA SER A 4 -29.09 -0.71 12.73
C SER A 4 -29.89 -0.63 14.03
N ASN A 5 -30.32 0.57 14.40
CA ASN A 5 -31.18 0.80 15.56
C ASN A 5 -32.36 1.69 15.16
N PRO A 6 -33.49 1.10 14.72
CA PRO A 6 -34.67 1.85 14.29
C PRO A 6 -35.29 2.71 15.40
N ARG A 7 -35.29 2.22 16.65
CA ARG A 7 -35.84 2.95 17.79
C ARG A 7 -35.08 4.26 18.04
N ALA A 8 -33.74 4.20 18.04
CA ALA A 8 -32.91 5.39 18.15
C ALA A 8 -33.04 6.34 16.94
N CYS A 9 -33.27 5.79 15.74
CA CYS A 9 -33.45 6.60 14.53
C CYS A 9 -34.75 7.41 14.51
N ASN A 10 -35.84 6.85 15.03
CA ASN A 10 -37.17 7.48 14.97
C ASN A 10 -37.26 8.76 15.81
N GLY A 11 -36.53 8.86 16.92
CA GLY A 11 -36.49 10.06 17.78
C GLY A 11 -35.29 10.97 17.52
N CYS A 12 -34.51 10.73 16.47
CA CYS A 12 -33.27 11.47 16.23
C CYS A 12 -33.54 12.85 15.61
N GLY A 13 -33.20 13.93 16.32
CA GLY A 13 -33.36 15.30 15.83
C GLY A 13 -32.56 15.64 14.56
N LEU A 14 -31.55 14.85 14.23
CA LEU A 14 -30.76 14.97 12.99
C LEU A 14 -31.34 14.17 11.82
N LYS A 15 -32.51 13.55 11.97
CA LYS A 15 -33.08 12.65 10.95
C LYS A 15 -33.27 13.33 9.59
N THR A 16 -33.62 14.62 9.59
CA THR A 16 -33.78 15.45 8.37
C THR A 16 -32.48 15.61 7.59
N GLN A 17 -31.32 15.50 8.24
CA GLN A 17 -29.99 15.59 7.65
C GLN A 17 -29.31 14.21 7.47
N CYS A 18 -30.02 13.12 7.81
CA CYS A 18 -29.49 11.76 7.85
C CYS A 18 -29.88 10.94 6.60
N ALA A 19 -29.76 9.61 6.68
CA ALA A 19 -30.15 8.68 5.61
C ALA A 19 -31.64 8.78 5.27
N ARG A 20 -31.96 8.75 3.97
CA ARG A 20 -33.33 8.85 3.41
C ARG A 20 -34.26 7.70 3.77
N GLY A 21 -33.72 6.51 4.06
CA GLY A 21 -34.53 5.36 4.48
C GLY A 21 -35.06 5.49 5.91
N ASN A 22 -36.02 4.66 6.32
CA ASN A 22 -36.66 4.74 7.65
C ASN A 22 -35.66 4.75 8.83
N PHE A 23 -34.56 4.01 8.72
CA PHE A 23 -33.48 3.98 9.71
C PHE A 23 -32.12 3.94 9.04
N ARG A 24 -31.08 4.40 9.76
CA ARG A 24 -29.70 4.31 9.29
C ARG A 24 -29.19 2.88 9.51
N ARG A 25 -28.56 2.34 8.47
CA ARG A 25 -27.82 1.07 8.54
C ARG A 25 -26.35 1.37 8.39
N ILE A 26 -25.54 0.85 9.30
CA ILE A 26 -24.09 1.02 9.32
C ILE A 26 -23.50 -0.36 9.10
N THR A 27 -22.71 -0.49 8.04
CA THR A 27 -21.92 -1.69 7.81
C THR A 27 -20.50 -1.37 8.24
N ARG A 28 -19.96 -2.13 9.19
CA ARG A 28 -18.56 -2.06 9.57
C ARG A 28 -17.89 -3.37 9.21
N TRP A 29 -16.80 -3.31 8.47
CA TRP A 29 -16.04 -4.52 8.18
C TRP A 29 -15.37 -5.03 9.47
N GLU A 30 -15.15 -6.33 9.61
CA GLU A 30 -14.52 -6.89 10.83
C GLU A 30 -13.13 -6.29 11.05
N GLY A 31 -12.37 -6.08 9.97
CA GLY A 31 -11.07 -5.44 9.98
C GLY A 31 -11.08 -3.92 9.87
N GLU A 32 -12.20 -3.22 10.06
CA GLU A 32 -12.28 -1.75 9.90
C GLU A 32 -11.24 -1.02 10.74
N ALA A 33 -10.91 -1.55 11.93
CA ALA A 33 -9.87 -0.98 12.79
C ALA A 33 -8.50 -0.90 12.09
N VAL A 34 -8.23 -1.74 11.08
CA VAL A 34 -7.02 -1.65 10.24
C VAL A 34 -7.07 -0.41 9.36
N LEU A 35 -8.23 -0.10 8.77
CA LEU A 35 -8.46 1.09 7.96
C LEU A 35 -8.41 2.35 8.82
N ASP A 36 -9.00 2.32 10.01
CA ASP A 36 -8.94 3.43 10.97
C ASP A 36 -7.46 3.75 11.35
N ARG A 37 -6.66 2.73 11.67
CA ARG A 37 -5.21 2.90 11.92
C ARG A 37 -4.43 3.38 10.70
N MET A 38 -4.84 2.99 9.49
CA MET A 38 -4.25 3.52 8.26
C MET A 38 -4.59 5.01 8.11
N ALA A 39 -5.86 5.38 8.27
CA ALA A 39 -6.34 6.75 8.14
C ALA A 39 -5.61 7.70 9.11
N ILE A 40 -5.42 7.30 10.37
CA ILE A 40 -4.65 8.07 11.35
C ILE A 40 -3.21 8.30 10.87
N ARG A 41 -2.54 7.27 10.33
CA ARG A 41 -1.16 7.39 9.80
C ARG A 41 -1.07 8.29 8.58
N LEU A 42 -2.08 8.27 7.71
CA LEU A 42 -2.15 9.11 6.53
C LEU A 42 -2.44 10.58 6.89
N ALA A 43 -3.35 10.82 7.84
CA ALA A 43 -3.63 12.16 8.34
C ALA A 43 -2.40 12.81 8.98
N ALA A 44 -1.59 12.02 9.71
CA ALA A 44 -0.33 12.48 10.29
C ALA A 44 0.79 12.75 9.27
N ARG A 45 0.63 12.29 8.01
CA ARG A 45 1.65 12.39 6.95
C ARG A 45 0.99 12.71 5.61
N PRO A 46 0.48 13.93 5.43
CA PRO A 46 -0.12 14.34 4.16
C PRO A 46 0.89 14.19 3.00
N GLY A 47 0.43 13.75 1.83
CA GLY A 47 1.27 13.53 0.64
C GLY A 47 2.05 12.21 0.60
N ILE A 48 2.05 11.39 1.67
CA ILE A 48 2.83 10.14 1.70
C ILE A 48 2.40 9.14 0.61
N LEU A 49 1.13 9.16 0.20
CA LEU A 49 0.64 8.28 -0.87
C LEU A 49 1.14 8.72 -2.25
N ASP A 50 1.30 10.03 -2.49
CA ASP A 50 1.87 10.54 -3.74
C ASP A 50 3.34 10.15 -3.86
N ILE A 51 4.11 10.35 -2.78
CA ILE A 51 5.50 9.88 -2.69
C ILE A 51 5.55 8.37 -2.96
N ARG A 52 4.70 7.58 -2.29
CA ARG A 52 4.67 6.13 -2.47
C ARG A 52 4.41 5.73 -3.93
N ARG A 53 3.43 6.36 -4.58
CA ARG A 53 3.09 6.13 -5.99
C ARG A 53 4.28 6.40 -6.90
N GLU A 54 5.04 7.45 -6.63
CA GLU A 54 6.17 7.89 -7.44
C GLU A 54 7.44 7.07 -7.19
N THR A 55 7.69 6.69 -5.93
CA THR A 55 8.97 6.09 -5.55
C THR A 55 8.95 4.57 -5.59
N VAL A 56 7.88 3.91 -5.10
CA VAL A 56 7.90 2.46 -4.87
C VAL A 56 6.90 1.67 -5.71
N GLU A 57 5.74 2.21 -6.06
CA GLU A 57 4.73 1.41 -6.78
C GLU A 57 5.23 0.90 -8.13
N HIS A 58 5.95 1.71 -8.90
CA HIS A 58 6.56 1.27 -10.16
C HIS A 58 7.63 0.18 -9.98
N PRO A 59 8.65 0.33 -9.11
CA PRO A 59 9.58 -0.76 -8.80
C PRO A 59 8.89 -2.05 -8.36
N PHE A 60 7.93 -1.98 -7.44
CA PHE A 60 7.21 -3.17 -6.97
C PHE A 60 6.39 -3.82 -8.08
N GLY A 61 5.77 -3.04 -8.96
CA GLY A 61 5.08 -3.53 -10.16
C GLY A 61 6.03 -4.27 -11.11
N SER A 62 7.21 -3.69 -11.37
CA SER A 62 8.25 -4.32 -12.18
C SER A 62 8.73 -5.64 -11.57
N THR A 63 9.06 -5.65 -10.29
CA THR A 63 9.51 -6.86 -9.59
C THR A 63 8.46 -7.96 -9.62
N LYS A 64 7.21 -7.64 -9.23
CA LYS A 64 6.17 -8.66 -9.12
C LYS A 64 5.73 -9.21 -10.47
N GLN A 65 5.51 -8.34 -11.46
CA GLN A 65 4.93 -8.73 -12.74
C GLN A 65 6.01 -9.09 -13.77
N TRP A 66 7.03 -8.24 -13.95
CA TRP A 66 8.03 -8.42 -15.01
C TRP A 66 9.17 -9.34 -14.64
N MET A 67 9.54 -9.41 -13.35
CA MET A 67 10.56 -10.34 -12.87
C MET A 67 9.94 -11.66 -12.35
N ASN A 68 8.61 -11.80 -12.42
CA ASN A 68 7.86 -12.95 -11.91
C ASN A 68 8.12 -13.25 -10.42
N GLN A 69 8.40 -12.22 -9.62
CA GLN A 69 8.66 -12.33 -8.18
C GLN A 69 7.38 -11.99 -7.38
N GLY A 70 6.27 -12.63 -7.75
CA GLY A 70 4.97 -12.45 -7.09
C GLY A 70 4.86 -13.19 -5.75
N ALA A 71 5.63 -14.26 -5.57
CA ALA A 71 5.70 -15.07 -4.36
C ALA A 71 7.17 -15.43 -4.06
N PHE A 72 7.48 -15.58 -2.78
CA PHE A 72 8.80 -16.05 -2.34
C PHE A 72 8.88 -17.57 -2.40
N LEU A 73 10.03 -18.08 -2.83
CA LEU A 73 10.34 -19.50 -2.87
C LEU A 73 10.85 -19.99 -1.51
N MET A 74 11.48 -19.11 -0.74
CA MET A 74 12.08 -19.45 0.54
C MET A 74 11.07 -19.40 1.70
N ARG A 75 11.36 -20.17 2.75
CA ARG A 75 10.61 -20.15 4.01
C ARG A 75 11.46 -19.58 5.16
N GLY A 76 10.83 -18.80 6.03
CA GLY A 76 11.49 -18.12 7.14
C GLY A 76 12.04 -16.75 6.75
N LEU A 77 11.96 -15.80 7.68
CA LEU A 77 12.23 -14.38 7.39
C LEU A 77 13.66 -14.13 6.90
N ASP A 78 14.66 -14.82 7.42
CA ASP A 78 16.06 -14.58 7.03
C ASP A 78 16.32 -14.98 5.58
N LYS A 79 15.79 -16.13 5.15
CA LYS A 79 15.92 -16.59 3.76
C LYS A 79 15.09 -15.73 2.80
N VAL A 80 13.87 -15.35 3.21
CA VAL A 80 13.02 -14.44 2.42
C VAL A 80 13.67 -13.07 2.24
N ARG A 81 14.33 -12.54 3.28
CA ARG A 81 15.08 -11.28 3.19
C ARG A 81 16.23 -11.39 2.19
N ALA A 82 16.97 -12.50 2.19
CA ALA A 82 18.03 -12.74 1.23
C ALA A 82 17.49 -12.80 -0.21
N GLU A 83 16.41 -13.55 -0.44
CA GLU A 83 15.73 -13.65 -1.74
C GLU A 83 15.25 -12.28 -2.25
N PHE A 84 14.60 -11.50 -1.39
CA PHE A 84 14.17 -10.14 -1.75
C PHE A 84 15.37 -9.22 -2.03
N SER A 85 16.45 -9.32 -1.26
CA SER A 85 17.64 -8.49 -1.45
C SER A 85 18.30 -8.74 -2.80
N LEU A 86 18.38 -10.01 -3.23
CA LEU A 86 18.90 -10.36 -4.57
C LEU A 86 18.00 -9.83 -5.68
N THR A 87 16.68 -9.92 -5.49
CA THR A 87 15.70 -9.39 -6.44
C THR A 87 15.79 -7.86 -6.56
N ALA A 88 15.88 -7.16 -5.43
CA ALA A 88 16.04 -5.71 -5.39
C ALA A 88 17.37 -5.28 -6.03
N LEU A 89 18.46 -6.03 -5.79
CA LEU A 89 19.76 -5.78 -6.42
C LEU A 89 19.68 -5.91 -7.94
N ALA A 90 19.08 -7.00 -8.45
CA ALA A 90 18.90 -7.20 -9.88
C ALA A 90 18.05 -6.09 -10.53
N TYR A 91 16.96 -5.68 -9.88
CA TYR A 91 16.15 -4.55 -10.33
C TYR A 91 16.97 -3.25 -10.38
N ASN A 92 17.70 -2.94 -9.31
CA ASN A 92 18.50 -1.72 -9.20
C ASN A 92 19.60 -1.66 -10.26
N LEU A 93 20.30 -2.78 -10.51
CA LEU A 93 21.31 -2.88 -11.56
C LEU A 93 20.70 -2.65 -12.94
N ARG A 94 19.58 -3.32 -13.26
CA ARG A 94 18.88 -3.12 -14.54
C ARG A 94 18.43 -1.67 -14.71
N ARG A 95 17.89 -1.05 -13.67
CA ARG A 95 17.46 0.35 -13.68
C ARG A 95 18.66 1.29 -13.88
N ALA A 96 19.76 1.06 -13.18
CA ALA A 96 20.95 1.88 -13.28
C ALA A 96 21.56 1.80 -14.69
N ILE A 97 21.66 0.59 -15.26
CA ILE A 97 22.11 0.38 -16.64
C ILE A 97 21.22 1.15 -17.62
N ASN A 98 19.89 1.12 -17.44
CA ASN A 98 18.97 1.84 -18.33
C ASN A 98 19.08 3.37 -18.21
N LEU A 99 19.40 3.90 -17.02
CA LEU A 99 19.43 5.35 -16.77
C LEU A 99 20.78 5.98 -17.16
N VAL A 100 21.90 5.33 -16.85
CA VAL A 100 23.25 5.90 -17.01
C VAL A 100 24.17 5.09 -17.92
N GLY A 101 23.75 3.90 -18.36
CA GLY A 101 24.56 3.00 -19.18
C GLY A 101 25.68 2.29 -18.41
N VAL A 102 26.20 1.21 -18.98
CA VAL A 102 27.30 0.43 -18.37
C VAL A 102 28.56 1.27 -18.22
N GLN A 103 28.90 2.08 -19.23
CA GLN A 103 30.08 2.95 -19.19
C GLN A 103 29.98 4.04 -18.12
N GLY A 104 28.78 4.60 -17.92
CA GLY A 104 28.53 5.56 -16.83
C GLY A 104 28.75 4.94 -15.46
N LEU A 105 28.33 3.68 -15.27
CA LEU A 105 28.54 2.94 -14.02
C LEU A 105 30.01 2.64 -13.75
N ILE A 106 30.77 2.16 -14.76
CA ILE A 106 32.20 1.88 -14.61
C ILE A 106 32.94 3.15 -14.18
N ARG A 107 32.63 4.28 -14.81
CA ARG A 107 33.24 5.57 -14.47
C ARG A 107 32.96 5.99 -13.03
N ALA A 108 31.73 5.78 -12.54
CA ALA A 108 31.33 6.16 -11.18
C ALA A 108 32.00 5.31 -10.07
N VAL A 109 32.48 4.11 -10.39
CA VAL A 109 33.19 3.23 -9.43
C VAL A 109 34.70 3.51 -9.41
N GLN A 110 35.24 4.10 -10.47
CA GLN A 110 36.67 4.42 -10.60
C GLN A 110 37.06 5.76 -9.96
N THR A 111 36.08 6.59 -9.60
CA THR A 111 36.26 7.83 -8.83
C THR A 111 36.22 7.56 -7.34
#